data_AF-X1VIV6-F1
#
_entry.id   AF-X1VIV6-F1
#
_cell.length_a   1.000
_cell.length_b   1.000
_cell.length_c   1.000
_cell.angle_alpha   90.00
_cell.angle_beta   90.00
_cell.angle_gamma   90.00
#
_symmetry.space_group_name_H-M   'P 1'
#
loop_
_entity.id
_entity.type
_entity.pdbx_description
1 polymer ?
#
loop_
_entity_poly.entity_id
_entity_poly.type
_entity_poly.pdbx_seq_one_letter_code
_entity_poly.pdbx_strand_id
1 'polypeptide(L)'
;MSATERENITVDIYQIMLPVKVCFGVGSLDTIGDEASKLAVKHALIVTDPGVYKAGLADSVKERLSKAKLSVDIFSEAEPEPTLPRLNAAAEKLGQEGYDLLVGVGGGSSMDTAKGLSVLLAHGGRGQNYVGINKVPGPGIPIFTLPTTAGTGSEVTKAAVFDDPEKRSKFGIQSPYI
;
A
#
# COMPACT_ATOMS: atom_id res chain seq x y z
N MET A 1 50.67 8.80 28.73
CA MET A 1 49.36 8.65 29.42
C MET A 1 48.34 9.32 28.51
N SER A 2 47.26 8.73 28.03
CA SER A 2 46.64 7.41 28.20
C SER A 2 45.87 7.13 26.89
N ALA A 3 45.86 5.87 26.48
CA ALA A 3 45.10 5.41 25.32
C ALA A 3 43.60 5.61 25.54
N THR A 4 42.93 6.01 24.47
CA THR A 4 41.48 6.19 24.34
C THR A 4 40.74 4.94 24.81
N GLU A 5 39.96 5.07 25.90
CA GLU A 5 38.99 4.07 26.34
C GLU A 5 37.91 3.94 25.24
N ARG A 6 37.97 2.86 24.46
CA ARG A 6 36.84 2.46 23.61
C ARG A 6 35.85 1.74 24.52
N GLU A 7 34.69 2.34 24.76
CA GLU A 7 33.57 1.63 25.37
C GLU A 7 33.29 0.36 24.56
N ASN A 8 33.34 -0.79 25.22
CA ASN A 8 32.94 -2.06 24.63
C ASN A 8 31.42 -2.02 24.41
N ILE A 9 30.98 -1.56 23.24
CA ILE A 9 29.60 -1.71 22.80
C ILE A 9 29.38 -3.19 22.50
N THR A 10 28.84 -3.93 23.45
CA THR A 10 28.25 -5.25 23.20
C THR A 10 26.98 -5.05 22.40
N VAL A 11 26.99 -5.46 21.13
CA VAL A 11 25.80 -5.46 20.28
C VAL A 11 25.21 -6.87 20.33
N ASP A 12 24.00 -7.02 20.87
CA ASP A 12 23.27 -8.29 20.79
C ASP A 12 22.91 -8.61 19.33
N ILE A 13 22.76 -9.90 19.02
CA ILE A 13 22.36 -10.33 17.69
C ILE A 13 20.84 -10.12 17.54
N TYR A 14 20.46 -9.22 16.63
CA TYR A 14 19.07 -9.00 16.22
C TYR A 14 18.88 -9.38 14.75
N GLN A 15 17.78 -10.06 14.43
CA GLN A 15 17.40 -10.40 13.05
C GLN A 15 16.06 -9.73 12.70
N ILE A 16 16.02 -9.05 11.55
CA ILE A 16 14.82 -8.44 11.00
C ILE A 16 14.51 -9.10 9.66
N MET A 17 13.27 -9.54 9.48
CA MET A 17 12.78 -10.08 8.23
C MET A 17 11.54 -9.28 7.83
N LEU A 18 11.66 -8.53 6.74
CA LEU A 18 10.53 -7.81 6.17
C LEU A 18 9.83 -8.72 5.15
N PRO A 19 8.49 -8.77 5.16
CA PRO A 19 7.74 -9.56 4.19
C PRO A 19 7.74 -8.97 2.78
N VAL A 20 8.32 -7.78 2.62
CA VAL A 20 8.29 -6.97 1.40
C VAL A 20 9.71 -6.56 1.01
N LYS A 21 9.89 -6.24 -0.27
CA LYS A 21 11.08 -5.55 -0.75
C LYS A 21 10.92 -4.05 -0.49
N VAL A 22 11.94 -3.44 0.13
CA VAL A 22 11.98 -2.00 0.38
C VAL A 22 12.98 -1.34 -0.56
N CYS A 23 12.51 -0.39 -1.37
CA CYS A 23 13.36 0.50 -2.17
C CYS A 23 13.37 1.89 -1.51
N PHE A 24 14.49 2.27 -0.88
CA PHE A 24 14.62 3.55 -0.17
C PHE A 24 15.79 4.38 -0.70
N GLY A 25 15.72 5.69 -0.49
CA GLY A 25 16.73 6.65 -0.92
C GLY A 25 16.17 7.70 -1.87
N VAL A 26 16.91 8.79 -2.07
CA VAL A 26 16.55 9.83 -3.03
C VAL A 26 16.52 9.22 -4.43
N GLY A 27 15.43 9.46 -5.18
CA GLY A 27 15.25 8.90 -6.52
C GLY A 27 14.73 7.46 -6.57
N SER A 28 14.39 6.84 -5.43
CA SER A 28 13.89 5.45 -5.43
C SER A 28 12.63 5.26 -6.29
N LEU A 29 11.79 6.29 -6.40
CA LEU A 29 10.59 6.28 -7.25
C LEU A 29 10.93 6.03 -8.74
N ASP A 30 12.11 6.42 -9.22
CA ASP A 30 12.49 6.22 -10.62
C ASP A 30 12.66 4.73 -10.97
N THR A 31 12.78 3.85 -9.98
CA THR A 31 12.85 2.39 -10.15
C THR A 31 11.49 1.72 -10.34
N ILE A 32 10.37 2.42 -10.13
CA ILE A 32 9.03 1.81 -10.08
C ILE A 32 8.65 1.10 -11.39
N GLY A 33 9.07 1.64 -12.53
CA GLY A 33 8.83 1.04 -13.84
C GLY A 33 9.55 -0.31 -14.00
N ASP A 34 10.80 -0.38 -13.55
CA ASP A 34 11.59 -1.62 -13.58
C ASP A 34 10.99 -2.67 -12.63
N GLU A 35 10.50 -2.26 -11.46
CA GLU A 35 9.81 -3.17 -10.54
C GLU A 35 8.48 -3.67 -11.11
N ALA A 36 7.69 -2.79 -11.74
CA ALA A 36 6.46 -3.19 -12.41
C ALA A 36 6.72 -4.20 -13.55
N SER A 37 7.79 -3.99 -14.34
CA SER A 37 8.13 -4.87 -15.46
C SER A 37 8.39 -6.33 -15.04
N LYS A 38 8.89 -6.55 -13.81
CA LYS A 38 9.16 -7.89 -13.25
C LYS A 38 7.89 -8.66 -12.93
N LEU A 39 6.76 -7.96 -12.78
CA LEU A 39 5.46 -8.55 -12.47
C LEU A 39 4.61 -8.85 -13.71
N ALA A 40 5.07 -8.46 -14.91
CA ALA A 40 4.34 -8.61 -16.18
C ALA A 40 2.94 -7.97 -16.19
N VAL A 41 2.74 -6.93 -15.40
CA VAL A 41 1.50 -6.15 -15.27
C VAL A 41 1.35 -5.11 -16.39
N LYS A 42 0.12 -4.72 -16.69
CA LYS A 42 -0.22 -3.81 -17.81
C LYS A 42 -1.12 -2.65 -17.43
N HIS A 43 -1.90 -2.76 -16.36
CA HIS A 43 -2.91 -1.79 -15.98
C HIS A 43 -2.89 -1.54 -14.47
N ALA A 44 -2.34 -0.38 -14.10
CA ALA A 44 -2.21 0.02 -12.71
C ALA A 44 -3.35 0.95 -12.28
N LEU A 45 -3.79 0.79 -11.03
CA LEU A 45 -4.63 1.75 -10.33
C LEU A 45 -3.83 2.42 -9.22
N ILE A 46 -3.66 3.75 -9.32
CA ILE A 46 -3.11 4.56 -8.23
C ILE A 46 -4.24 4.91 -7.26
N VAL A 47 -4.03 4.64 -5.97
CA VAL A 47 -4.95 4.95 -4.87
C VAL A 47 -4.31 6.02 -4.01
N THR A 48 -4.95 7.18 -3.88
CA THR A 48 -4.40 8.35 -3.19
C THR A 48 -5.51 9.17 -2.54
N ASP A 49 -5.14 10.00 -1.57
CA ASP A 49 -6.04 11.01 -1.02
C ASP A 49 -6.07 12.28 -1.88
N PRO A 50 -7.10 13.15 -1.74
CA PRO A 50 -7.23 14.38 -2.52
C PRO A 50 -6.08 15.38 -2.31
N GLY A 51 -5.43 15.37 -1.15
CA GLY A 51 -4.32 16.28 -0.84
C GLY A 51 -3.05 15.91 -1.60
N VAL A 52 -2.69 14.63 -1.55
CA VAL A 52 -1.56 14.07 -2.30
C VAL A 52 -1.78 14.17 -3.82
N TYR A 53 -3.03 13.97 -4.28
CA TYR A 53 -3.38 14.19 -5.68
C TYR A 53 -3.18 15.66 -6.10
N LYS A 54 -3.72 16.62 -5.33
CA LYS A 54 -3.56 18.06 -5.60
C LYS A 54 -2.09 18.52 -5.57
N ALA A 55 -1.24 17.84 -4.80
CA ALA A 55 0.20 18.10 -4.76
C ALA A 55 0.94 17.59 -6.01
N GLY A 56 0.27 16.89 -6.94
CA GLY A 56 0.87 16.35 -8.17
C GLY A 56 1.72 15.10 -7.98
N LEU A 57 1.70 14.51 -6.77
CA LEU A 57 2.53 13.33 -6.47
C LEU A 57 2.01 12.09 -7.20
N ALA A 58 0.69 11.90 -7.26
CA ALA A 58 0.08 10.82 -8.02
C ALA A 58 0.39 10.92 -9.53
N ASP A 59 0.38 12.12 -10.10
CA ASP A 59 0.73 12.34 -11.52
C ASP A 59 2.20 11.99 -11.81
N SER A 60 3.10 12.33 -10.89
CA SER A 60 4.52 11.97 -10.96
C SER A 60 4.73 10.45 -10.99
N VAL A 61 3.94 9.70 -10.22
CA VAL A 61 3.95 8.22 -10.23
C VAL A 61 3.37 7.70 -11.55
N LYS A 62 2.23 8.23 -11.99
CA LYS A 62 1.59 7.88 -13.26
C LYS A 62 2.53 8.04 -14.44
N GLU A 63 3.25 9.16 -14.53
CA GLU A 63 4.21 9.42 -15.61
C GLU A 63 5.26 8.30 -15.73
N ARG A 64 5.81 7.83 -14.61
CA ARG A 64 6.86 6.80 -14.59
C ARG A 64 6.33 5.43 -14.96
N LEU A 65 5.15 5.06 -14.47
CA LEU A 65 4.48 3.82 -14.85
C LEU A 65 4.07 3.83 -16.33
N SER A 66 3.58 4.96 -16.84
CA SER A 66 3.26 5.11 -18.26
C SER A 66 4.51 5.03 -19.15
N LYS A 67 5.66 5.56 -18.73
CA LYS A 67 6.95 5.35 -19.42
C LYS A 67 7.35 3.87 -19.48
N ALA A 68 6.97 3.08 -18.48
CA ALA A 68 7.11 1.64 -18.46
C ALA A 68 6.01 0.89 -19.25
N LYS A 69 5.17 1.62 -20.01
CA LYS A 69 4.11 1.11 -20.89
C LYS A 69 2.90 0.52 -20.15
N LEU A 70 2.65 0.92 -18.90
CA LEU A 70 1.40 0.60 -18.22
C LEU A 70 0.31 1.62 -18.56
N SER A 71 -0.93 1.14 -18.72
CA SER A 71 -2.13 1.96 -18.55
C SER A 71 -2.27 2.31 -17.07
N VAL A 72 -2.62 3.55 -16.74
CA VAL A 72 -2.65 4.02 -15.34
C VAL A 72 -3.86 4.90 -15.09
N ASP A 73 -4.72 4.44 -14.20
CA ASP A 73 -5.84 5.20 -13.66
C ASP A 73 -5.56 5.67 -12.24
N ILE A 74 -6.30 6.69 -11.81
CA ILE A 74 -6.13 7.31 -10.49
C ILE A 74 -7.48 7.35 -9.79
N PHE A 75 -7.54 6.71 -8.62
CA PHE A 75 -8.58 6.89 -7.63
C PHE A 75 -8.05 7.83 -6.54
N SER A 76 -8.56 9.06 -6.51
CA SER A 76 -8.10 10.14 -5.62
C SER A 76 -9.06 10.42 -4.45
N GLU A 77 -9.93 9.47 -4.13
CA GLU A 77 -10.99 9.62 -3.12
C GLU A 77 -10.67 8.85 -1.83
N ALA A 78 -9.41 8.49 -1.56
CA ALA A 78 -9.04 7.88 -0.28
C ALA A 78 -9.20 8.87 0.88
N GLU A 79 -9.85 8.43 1.97
CA GLU A 79 -10.16 9.26 3.13
C GLU A 79 -9.13 9.01 4.27
N PRO A 80 -8.78 10.01 5.11
CA PRO A 80 -7.79 9.86 6.20
C PRO A 80 -8.09 8.75 7.23
N GLU A 81 -9.36 8.38 7.40
CA GLU A 81 -9.81 7.26 8.23
C GLU A 81 -10.73 6.39 7.38
N PRO A 82 -10.17 5.49 6.56
CA PRO A 82 -10.95 4.75 5.57
C PRO A 82 -11.91 3.79 6.27
N THR A 83 -13.14 3.68 5.77
CA THR A 83 -14.16 2.78 6.34
C THR A 83 -14.47 1.64 5.38
N LEU A 84 -14.91 0.48 5.90
CA LEU A 84 -15.30 -0.66 5.06
C LEU A 84 -16.45 -0.33 4.08
N PRO A 85 -17.49 0.44 4.44
CA PRO A 85 -18.51 0.86 3.47
C PRO A 85 -17.96 1.67 2.30
N ARG A 86 -17.01 2.58 2.55
CA ARG A 86 -16.35 3.37 1.51
C ARG A 86 -15.47 2.50 0.62
N LEU A 87 -14.72 1.58 1.23
CA LEU A 87 -13.93 0.59 0.49
C LEU A 87 -14.81 -0.24 -0.46
N ASN A 88 -15.96 -0.71 0.03
CA ASN A 88 -16.91 -1.47 -0.80
C ASN A 88 -17.43 -0.63 -1.97
N ALA A 89 -17.84 0.61 -1.71
CA ALA A 89 -18.33 1.50 -2.76
C ALA A 89 -17.25 1.82 -3.80
N ALA A 90 -16.00 2.00 -3.37
CA ALA A 90 -14.86 2.18 -4.28
C ALA A 90 -14.63 0.92 -5.12
N ALA A 91 -14.63 -0.27 -4.53
CA ALA A 91 -14.47 -1.53 -5.27
C ALA A 91 -15.61 -1.78 -6.26
N GLU A 92 -16.85 -1.44 -5.90
CA GLU A 92 -18.01 -1.52 -6.81
C GLU A 92 -17.86 -0.54 -7.99
N LYS A 93 -17.39 0.69 -7.74
CA LYS A 93 -17.12 1.71 -8.77
C LYS A 93 -15.99 1.30 -9.73
N LEU A 94 -14.93 0.71 -9.19
CA LEU A 94 -13.72 0.30 -9.91
C LEU A 94 -13.85 -1.08 -10.58
N GLY A 95 -14.93 -1.80 -10.30
CA GLY A 95 -15.15 -3.16 -10.78
C GLY A 95 -15.16 -3.22 -12.31
N GLN A 96 -14.59 -4.31 -12.85
CA GLN A 96 -14.50 -4.64 -14.29
C GLN A 96 -13.47 -3.87 -15.12
N GLU A 97 -12.63 -3.03 -14.51
CA GLU A 97 -11.59 -2.32 -15.28
C GLU A 97 -10.30 -3.13 -15.54
N GLY A 98 -10.14 -4.30 -14.90
CA GLY A 98 -9.05 -5.24 -15.22
C GLY A 98 -7.68 -4.85 -14.67
N TYR A 99 -7.63 -4.09 -13.59
CA TYR A 99 -6.38 -3.72 -12.93
C TYR A 99 -5.58 -4.95 -12.47
N ASP A 100 -4.29 -4.94 -12.75
CA ASP A 100 -3.34 -6.00 -12.38
C ASP A 100 -2.18 -5.49 -11.51
N LEU A 101 -2.18 -4.19 -11.17
CA LEU A 101 -1.31 -3.57 -10.16
C LEU A 101 -2.06 -2.50 -9.36
N LEU A 102 -1.94 -2.50 -8.03
CA LEU A 102 -2.39 -1.42 -7.16
C LEU A 102 -1.19 -0.60 -6.70
N VAL A 103 -1.33 0.73 -6.64
CA VAL A 103 -0.27 1.63 -6.19
C VAL A 103 -0.83 2.60 -5.15
N GLY A 104 -0.62 2.31 -3.87
CA GLY A 104 -1.02 3.20 -2.78
C GLY A 104 -0.02 4.33 -2.61
N VAL A 105 -0.42 5.58 -2.82
CA VAL A 105 0.43 6.77 -2.69
C VAL A 105 -0.14 7.68 -1.62
N GLY A 106 0.64 7.98 -0.58
CA GLY A 106 0.21 8.87 0.50
C GLY A 106 0.54 8.36 1.89
N GLY A 107 -0.35 8.64 2.85
CA GLY A 107 -0.24 8.10 4.21
C GLY A 107 -0.76 6.66 4.35
N GLY A 108 -0.84 6.20 5.60
CA GLY A 108 -1.39 4.88 5.94
C GLY A 108 -2.78 4.63 5.37
N SER A 109 -3.65 5.64 5.35
CA SER A 109 -5.01 5.52 4.84
C SER A 109 -5.09 5.16 3.35
N SER A 110 -4.28 5.82 2.50
CA SER A 110 -4.21 5.52 1.07
C SER A 110 -3.68 4.11 0.82
N MET A 111 -2.64 3.71 1.57
CA MET A 111 -2.05 2.38 1.46
C MET A 111 -2.99 1.27 1.96
N ASP A 112 -3.68 1.49 3.07
CA ASP A 112 -4.66 0.55 3.62
C ASP A 112 -5.87 0.41 2.69
N THR A 113 -6.31 1.52 2.07
CA THR A 113 -7.36 1.50 1.03
C THR A 113 -6.89 0.70 -0.18
N ALA A 114 -5.65 0.87 -0.64
CA ALA A 114 -5.09 0.10 -1.75
C ALA A 114 -5.04 -1.41 -1.45
N LYS A 115 -4.66 -1.79 -0.22
CA LYS A 115 -4.68 -3.18 0.26
C LYS A 115 -6.08 -3.77 0.30
N GLY A 116 -7.05 -3.02 0.81
CA GLY A 116 -8.45 -3.42 0.79
C GLY A 116 -8.95 -3.64 -0.64
N LEU A 117 -8.66 -2.71 -1.55
CA LEU A 117 -9.07 -2.79 -2.95
C LEU A 117 -8.41 -3.97 -3.66
N SER A 118 -7.14 -4.23 -3.40
CA SER A 118 -6.43 -5.41 -3.92
C SER A 118 -7.17 -6.72 -3.61
N VAL A 119 -7.70 -6.86 -2.39
CA VAL A 119 -8.50 -8.03 -1.99
C VAL A 119 -9.86 -8.03 -2.68
N LEU A 120 -10.60 -6.92 -2.62
CA LEU A 120 -11.98 -6.87 -3.14
C LEU A 120 -12.03 -7.02 -4.66
N LEU A 121 -11.06 -6.47 -5.40
CA LEU A 121 -11.01 -6.58 -6.85
C LEU A 121 -10.53 -7.98 -7.31
N ALA A 122 -9.71 -8.68 -6.51
CA ALA A 122 -9.28 -10.04 -6.81
C ALA A 122 -10.32 -11.11 -6.45
N HIS A 123 -10.97 -10.98 -5.29
CA HIS A 123 -11.79 -12.05 -4.69
C HIS A 123 -13.28 -11.69 -4.60
N GLY A 124 -13.66 -10.45 -4.90
CA GLY A 124 -15.03 -9.97 -4.75
C GLY A 124 -15.48 -9.91 -3.29
N GLY A 125 -16.80 -9.93 -3.08
CA GLY A 125 -17.40 -9.84 -1.75
C GLY A 125 -17.33 -8.43 -1.15
N ARG A 126 -17.38 -8.34 0.17
CA ARG A 126 -17.34 -7.08 0.92
C ARG A 126 -16.17 -7.09 1.90
N GLY A 127 -15.65 -5.92 2.26
CA GLY A 127 -14.55 -5.78 3.21
C GLY A 127 -14.80 -6.49 4.55
N GLN A 128 -16.06 -6.53 5.00
CA GLN A 128 -16.49 -7.28 6.19
C GLN A 128 -16.16 -8.77 6.13
N ASN A 129 -16.18 -9.39 4.95
CA ASN A 129 -15.86 -10.81 4.78
C ASN A 129 -14.40 -11.13 5.13
N TYR A 130 -13.52 -10.13 5.05
CA TYR A 130 -12.08 -10.29 5.21
C TYR A 130 -11.54 -9.73 6.53
N VAL A 131 -12.38 -9.16 7.39
CA VAL A 131 -11.98 -8.65 8.70
C VAL A 131 -11.47 -9.79 9.59
N GLY A 132 -10.31 -9.58 10.19
CA GLY A 132 -9.61 -10.53 11.05
C GLY A 132 -8.31 -11.04 10.43
N ILE A 133 -7.79 -12.10 11.04
CA ILE A 133 -6.51 -12.70 10.68
C ILE A 133 -6.75 -13.86 9.71
N ASN A 134 -6.00 -13.89 8.60
CA ASN A 134 -5.99 -14.97 7.60
C ASN A 134 -7.39 -15.31 7.03
N LYS A 135 -8.23 -14.28 6.85
CA LYS A 135 -9.54 -14.42 6.18
C LYS A 135 -9.49 -14.23 4.67
N VAL A 136 -8.39 -13.68 4.14
CA VAL A 136 -8.18 -13.53 2.69
C VAL A 136 -7.82 -14.91 2.10
N PRO A 137 -8.56 -15.42 1.09
CA PRO A 137 -8.45 -16.80 0.65
C PRO A 137 -7.20 -17.10 -0.21
N GLY A 138 -6.57 -16.08 -0.79
CA GLY A 138 -5.41 -16.20 -1.65
C GLY A 138 -4.79 -14.84 -1.99
N PRO A 139 -3.72 -14.80 -2.81
CA PRO A 139 -3.08 -13.55 -3.23
C PRO A 139 -4.10 -12.53 -3.77
N GLY A 140 -4.03 -11.28 -3.30
CA GLY A 140 -4.72 -10.16 -3.95
C GLY A 140 -3.98 -9.71 -5.22
N ILE A 141 -4.45 -8.63 -5.83
CA ILE A 141 -3.68 -7.95 -6.89
C ILE A 141 -2.36 -7.41 -6.28
N PRO A 142 -1.19 -7.58 -6.93
CA PRO A 142 0.07 -7.04 -6.45
C PRO A 142 -0.01 -5.54 -6.09
N ILE A 143 0.70 -5.13 -5.04
CA ILE A 143 0.62 -3.77 -4.50
C ILE A 143 2.01 -3.16 -4.39
N PHE A 144 2.15 -1.91 -4.87
CA PHE A 144 3.24 -1.02 -4.50
C PHE A 144 2.74 0.05 -3.53
N THR A 145 3.48 0.27 -2.45
CA THR A 145 3.17 1.27 -1.42
C THR A 145 4.24 2.37 -1.43
N LEU A 146 3.81 3.61 -1.63
CA LEU A 146 4.64 4.80 -1.75
C LEU A 146 4.28 5.78 -0.62
N PRO A 147 4.88 5.61 0.57
CA PRO A 147 4.58 6.44 1.72
C PRO A 147 5.07 7.89 1.48
N THR A 148 4.21 8.86 1.77
CA THR A 148 4.56 10.30 1.79
C THR A 148 4.71 10.85 3.21
N THR A 149 4.44 10.02 4.23
CA THR A 149 4.55 10.36 5.65
C THR A 149 5.45 9.35 6.37
N ALA A 150 6.22 9.83 7.35
CA ALA A 150 7.05 8.99 8.22
C ALA A 150 6.28 8.71 9.52
N GLY A 151 5.49 7.63 9.57
CA GLY A 151 4.65 7.34 10.74
C GLY A 151 4.09 5.93 10.80
N THR A 152 3.08 5.62 9.98
CA THR A 152 2.25 4.41 10.18
C THR A 152 2.97 3.09 9.95
N GLY A 153 3.99 3.07 9.09
CA GLY A 153 4.65 1.83 8.67
C GLY A 153 3.75 0.91 7.84
N SER A 154 2.59 1.36 7.33
CA SER A 154 1.67 0.51 6.57
C SER A 154 2.40 -0.14 5.37
N GLU A 155 3.31 0.57 4.72
CA GLU A 155 4.12 0.11 3.58
C GLU A 155 4.91 -1.19 3.81
N VAL A 156 5.17 -1.56 5.07
CA VAL A 156 5.95 -2.77 5.42
C VAL A 156 5.14 -3.81 6.19
N THR A 157 3.83 -3.59 6.35
CA THR A 157 2.94 -4.48 7.12
C THR A 157 2.00 -5.28 6.22
N LYS A 158 1.67 -6.47 6.71
CA LYS A 158 0.62 -7.37 6.19
C LYS A 158 -0.77 -7.05 6.73
N ALA A 159 -1.01 -5.77 7.03
CA ALA A 159 -2.21 -5.29 7.69
C ALA A 159 -2.81 -4.11 6.93
N ALA A 160 -4.13 -4.03 6.93
CA ALA A 160 -4.89 -2.86 6.52
C ALA A 160 -5.93 -2.55 7.60
N VAL A 161 -6.03 -1.28 8.00
CA VAL A 161 -6.87 -0.83 9.11
C VAL A 161 -7.99 0.06 8.57
N PHE A 162 -9.21 -0.22 9.00
CA PHE A 162 -10.42 0.52 8.62
C PHE A 162 -11.19 0.97 9.86
N ASP A 163 -11.70 2.18 9.84
CA ASP A 163 -12.47 2.76 10.95
C ASP A 163 -13.92 2.23 10.97
N ASP A 164 -14.46 2.06 12.19
CA ASP A 164 -15.87 1.84 12.48
C ASP A 164 -16.38 2.98 13.38
N PRO A 165 -16.99 4.02 12.78
CA PRO A 165 -17.52 5.16 13.54
C PRO A 165 -18.63 4.78 14.52
N GLU A 166 -19.42 3.75 14.21
CA GLU A 166 -20.55 3.33 15.05
C GLU A 166 -20.06 2.65 16.33
N LYS A 167 -19.04 1.79 16.21
CA LYS A 167 -18.46 1.07 17.36
C LYS A 167 -17.29 1.78 18.01
N ARG A 168 -16.86 2.93 17.47
CA ARG A 168 -15.65 3.66 17.90
C ARG A 168 -14.44 2.74 18.01
N SER A 169 -14.30 1.87 17.02
CA SER A 169 -13.27 0.83 16.98
C SER A 169 -12.68 0.75 15.59
N LYS A 170 -11.55 0.06 15.44
CA LYS A 170 -10.94 -0.19 14.14
C LYS A 170 -11.03 -1.67 13.78
N PHE A 171 -11.36 -1.94 12.54
CA PHE A 171 -11.26 -3.27 11.94
C PHE A 171 -9.88 -3.44 11.30
N GLY A 172 -9.29 -4.61 11.49
CA GLY A 172 -8.05 -5.00 10.82
C GLY A 172 -8.32 -6.14 9.84
N ILE A 173 -7.77 -6.03 8.63
CA ILE A 173 -7.54 -7.18 7.75
C ILE A 173 -6.06 -7.50 7.89
N GLN A 174 -5.72 -8.72 8.29
CA GLN A 174 -4.33 -9.16 8.40
C GLN A 174 -4.12 -10.45 7.61
N SER A 175 -3.22 -10.43 6.63
CA SER A 175 -3.01 -11.57 5.74
C SER A 175 -1.64 -11.52 5.06
N PRO A 176 -1.00 -12.66 4.76
CA PRO A 176 0.19 -12.68 3.91
C PRO A 176 -0.06 -12.26 2.45
N TYR A 177 -1.33 -12.07 2.07
CA TYR A 177 -1.76 -11.78 0.70
C TYR A 177 -2.07 -10.30 0.44
N ILE A 178 -1.79 -9.41 1.39
CA ILE A 178 -2.00 -7.96 1.31
C ILE A 178 -0.75 -7.19 1.73
#